data_AF-A0A453CCY5-F1
#
_entry.id   AF-A0A453CCY5-F1
#
_cell.length_a   1.000
_cell.length_b   1.000
_cell.length_c   1.000
_cell.angle_alpha   90.00
_cell.angle_beta   90.00
_cell.angle_gamma   90.00
#
_symmetry.space_group_name_H-M   'P 1'
#
loop_
_entity.id
_entity.type
_entity.pdbx_description
1 polymer ?
#
loop_
_entity_poly.entity_id
_entity_poly.type
_entity_poly.pdbx_seq_one_letter_code
_entity_poly.pdbx_strand_id
1 'polypeptide(L)'
;QCREVEAALGGALALARMTGCRAHERCTGPQIRKMFQMRRGIYDGTERISLVSSFMASLLIGGYACIDQTDGAGMNLMDIETRQLRQDALEATAPDLDVKIGKLAPAHAIAGTLAPYFVQRFQFTSNCLVVQWSGDNPNSLAGLTLSNPGDLAISLGTSDTV
;
A
#
# COMPACT_ATOMS: atom_id res chain seq x y z
N GLN A 1 -10.88 -8.24 -14.33
CA GLN A 1 -10.05 -8.26 -13.09
C GLN A 1 -10.84 -7.96 -11.83
N CYS A 2 -11.46 -6.78 -11.63
CA CYS A 2 -12.21 -6.50 -10.38
C CYS A 2 -13.26 -7.57 -10.06
N ARG A 3 -14.13 -7.89 -11.03
CA ARG A 3 -15.15 -8.94 -10.88
C ARG A 3 -14.57 -10.34 -10.64
N GLU A 4 -13.39 -10.63 -11.19
CA GLU A 4 -12.72 -11.92 -10.98
C GLU A 4 -12.21 -12.04 -9.54
N VAL A 5 -11.57 -10.98 -9.04
CA VAL A 5 -11.09 -10.90 -7.64
C VAL A 5 -12.28 -10.95 -6.67
N GLU A 6 -13.36 -10.20 -6.95
CA GLU A 6 -14.59 -10.28 -6.15
C GLU A 6 -15.15 -11.71 -6.17
N ALA A 7 -15.32 -12.33 -7.33
CA ALA A 7 -15.86 -13.69 -7.44
C ALA A 7 -15.01 -14.73 -6.69
N ALA A 8 -13.68 -14.63 -6.78
CA ALA A 8 -12.76 -15.52 -6.08
C ALA A 8 -12.82 -15.38 -4.55
N LEU A 9 -13.21 -14.20 -4.05
CA LEU A 9 -13.25 -13.87 -2.62
C LEU A 9 -14.67 -13.83 -2.04
N GLY A 10 -15.62 -14.53 -2.66
CA GLY A 10 -16.99 -14.66 -2.15
C GLY A 10 -17.91 -13.48 -2.46
N GLY A 11 -17.53 -12.64 -3.42
CA GLY A 11 -18.30 -11.50 -3.92
C GLY A 11 -17.87 -10.15 -3.33
N ALA A 12 -18.42 -9.08 -3.89
CA ALA A 12 -18.06 -7.69 -3.56
C ALA A 12 -18.21 -7.36 -2.06
N LEU A 13 -19.28 -7.84 -1.42
CA LEU A 13 -19.53 -7.58 0.00
C LEU A 13 -18.57 -8.35 0.91
N ALA A 14 -18.26 -9.60 0.58
CA ALA A 14 -17.28 -10.39 1.33
C ALA A 14 -15.89 -9.72 1.26
N LEU A 15 -15.45 -9.35 0.05
CA LEU A 15 -14.22 -8.59 -0.14
C LEU A 15 -14.20 -7.29 0.67
N ALA A 16 -15.28 -6.50 0.61
CA ALA A 16 -15.37 -5.24 1.34
C ALA A 16 -15.29 -5.40 2.86
N ARG A 17 -15.89 -6.46 3.42
CA ARG A 17 -15.79 -6.77 4.85
C ARG A 17 -14.35 -7.10 5.27
N MET A 18 -13.61 -7.80 4.42
CA MET A 18 -12.25 -8.23 4.72
C MET A 18 -11.21 -7.13 4.49
N THR A 19 -11.33 -6.37 3.40
CA THR A 19 -10.30 -5.41 2.95
C THR A 19 -10.74 -3.95 3.03
N GLY A 20 -11.89 -3.65 3.64
CA GLY A 20 -12.40 -2.29 3.81
C GLY A 20 -13.07 -1.67 2.58
N CYS A 21 -12.98 -2.29 1.41
CA CYS A 21 -13.68 -1.84 0.21
C CYS A 21 -13.89 -2.98 -0.79
N ARG A 22 -14.92 -2.87 -1.63
CA ARG A 22 -15.07 -3.74 -2.79
C ARG A 22 -13.94 -3.48 -3.81
N ALA A 23 -13.83 -4.33 -4.83
CA ALA A 23 -12.83 -4.11 -5.86
C ALA A 23 -13.18 -2.86 -6.69
N HIS A 24 -12.24 -1.91 -6.75
CA HIS A 24 -12.29 -0.79 -7.68
C HIS A 24 -11.15 -0.92 -8.68
N GLU A 25 -11.35 -0.42 -9.90
CA GLU A 25 -10.34 -0.51 -10.96
C GLU A 25 -9.01 0.12 -10.52
N ARG A 26 -9.04 1.15 -9.68
CA ARG A 26 -7.82 1.81 -9.17
C ARG A 26 -7.08 1.04 -8.08
N CYS A 27 -7.71 0.05 -7.43
CA CYS A 27 -7.07 -0.69 -6.35
C CYS A 27 -5.90 -1.53 -6.88
N THR A 28 -4.86 -1.65 -6.06
CA THR A 28 -3.58 -2.24 -6.48
C THR A 28 -3.72 -3.71 -6.89
N GLY A 29 -4.49 -4.51 -6.16
CA GLY A 29 -4.76 -5.92 -6.49
C GLY A 29 -5.30 -6.10 -7.91
N PRO A 30 -6.44 -5.48 -8.27
CA PRO A 30 -6.94 -5.51 -9.66
C PRO A 30 -5.95 -5.03 -10.73
N GLN A 31 -5.11 -4.03 -10.44
CA GLN A 31 -4.06 -3.58 -11.35
C GLN A 31 -2.94 -4.62 -11.52
N ILE A 32 -2.52 -5.28 -10.43
CA ILE A 32 -1.56 -6.39 -10.47
C ILE A 32 -2.14 -7.56 -11.27
N ARG A 33 -3.41 -7.93 -11.05
CA ARG A 33 -4.10 -8.97 -11.81
C ARG A 33 -4.08 -8.66 -13.31
N LYS A 34 -4.29 -7.40 -13.69
CA LYS A 34 -4.24 -6.95 -15.08
C LYS A 34 -2.83 -7.10 -15.65
N MET A 35 -1.80 -6.70 -14.91
CA MET A 35 -0.40 -6.85 -15.33
C MET A 35 -0.02 -8.32 -15.51
N PHE A 36 -0.43 -9.17 -14.59
CA PHE A 36 -0.25 -10.61 -14.66
C PHE A 36 -0.87 -11.23 -15.93
N GLN A 37 -2.12 -10.88 -16.24
CA GLN A 37 -2.86 -11.43 -17.39
C GLN A 37 -2.39 -10.87 -18.73
N MET A 38 -2.15 -9.56 -18.80
CA MET A 38 -1.92 -8.86 -20.07
C MET A 38 -0.43 -8.70 -20.40
N ARG A 39 0.45 -8.74 -19.40
CA ARG A 39 1.89 -8.50 -19.52
C ARG A 39 2.68 -9.49 -18.66
N ARG A 40 2.36 -10.77 -18.81
CA ARG A 40 2.91 -11.87 -18.00
C ARG A 40 4.44 -11.84 -17.86
N GLY A 41 5.17 -11.65 -18.96
CA GLY A 41 6.63 -11.59 -18.93
C GLY A 41 7.19 -10.44 -18.07
N ILE A 42 6.49 -9.30 -17.97
CA ILE A 42 6.88 -8.21 -17.06
C ILE A 42 6.63 -8.62 -15.62
N TYR A 43 5.47 -9.21 -15.33
CA TYR A 43 5.15 -9.68 -13.98
C TYR A 43 6.15 -10.73 -13.48
N ASP A 44 6.48 -11.70 -14.33
CA ASP A 44 7.43 -12.77 -13.99
C ASP A 44 8.83 -12.19 -13.74
N GLY A 45 9.26 -11.21 -14.55
CA GLY A 45 10.51 -10.48 -14.35
C GLY A 45 10.50 -9.43 -13.24
N THR A 46 9.39 -9.26 -12.51
CA THR A 46 9.29 -8.27 -11.42
C THR A 46 9.72 -8.90 -10.10
N GLU A 47 10.77 -8.37 -9.47
CA GLU A 47 11.21 -8.84 -8.15
C GLU A 47 10.48 -8.17 -6.98
N ARG A 48 10.02 -6.93 -7.15
CA ARG A 48 9.37 -6.12 -6.11
C ARG A 48 8.19 -5.33 -6.67
N ILE A 49 7.09 -5.28 -5.92
CA ILE A 49 5.94 -4.42 -6.18
C ILE A 49 5.78 -3.46 -5.00
N SER A 50 5.75 -2.17 -5.30
CA SER A 50 5.63 -1.10 -4.32
C SER A 50 4.42 -0.22 -4.65
N LEU A 51 3.73 0.28 -3.62
CA LEU A 51 2.91 1.49 -3.78
C LEU A 51 3.83 2.69 -3.96
N VAL A 52 3.31 3.79 -4.53
CA VAL A 52 4.09 5.03 -4.74
C VAL A 52 4.73 5.51 -3.44
N SER A 53 4.00 5.45 -2.32
CA SER A 53 4.48 5.74 -0.97
C SER A 53 5.74 4.91 -0.62
N SER A 54 5.62 3.59 -0.59
CA SER A 54 6.73 2.67 -0.28
C SER A 54 7.88 2.75 -1.29
N PHE A 55 7.62 3.07 -2.55
CA PHE A 55 8.66 3.30 -3.56
C PHE A 55 9.48 4.55 -3.21
N MET A 56 8.84 5.65 -2.84
CA MET A 56 9.53 6.86 -2.41
C MET A 56 10.34 6.65 -1.12
N ALA A 57 9.79 5.95 -0.14
CA ALA A 57 10.54 5.54 1.05
C ALA A 57 11.75 4.68 0.69
N SER A 58 11.61 3.77 -0.28
CA SER A 58 12.68 2.89 -0.75
C SER A 58 13.86 3.67 -1.34
N LEU A 59 13.57 4.71 -2.13
CA LEU A 59 14.61 5.60 -2.66
C LEU A 59 15.40 6.27 -1.53
N LEU A 60 14.71 6.74 -0.47
CA LEU A 60 15.35 7.43 0.65
C LEU A 60 16.23 6.51 1.50
N ILE A 61 15.83 5.25 1.72
CA ILE A 61 16.62 4.30 2.51
C ILE A 61 17.65 3.52 1.67
N GLY A 62 17.59 3.62 0.33
CA GLY A 62 18.49 2.90 -0.57
C GLY A 62 18.26 1.40 -0.60
N GLY A 63 17.03 0.95 -0.37
CA GLY A 63 16.61 -0.45 -0.29
C GLY A 63 15.08 -0.56 -0.25
N TYR A 64 14.51 -1.76 -0.23
CA TYR A 64 13.05 -1.90 -0.27
C TYR A 64 12.39 -1.60 1.08
N ALA A 65 11.65 -0.49 1.13
CA ALA A 65 10.76 -0.20 2.24
C ALA A 65 9.53 -1.13 2.21
N CYS A 66 8.88 -1.25 3.36
CA CYS A 66 7.61 -1.96 3.45
C CYS A 66 6.49 -1.07 2.92
N ILE A 67 5.39 -1.69 2.51
CA ILE A 67 4.12 -0.96 2.38
C ILE A 67 3.57 -0.80 3.79
N ASP A 68 3.12 0.39 4.15
CA ASP A 68 2.51 0.60 5.45
C ASP A 68 1.08 0.05 5.49
N GLN A 69 0.59 -0.29 6.68
CA GLN A 69 -0.75 -0.88 6.86
C GLN A 69 -1.89 0.07 6.46
N THR A 70 -1.66 1.39 6.44
CA THR A 70 -2.70 2.37 6.13
C THR A 70 -2.90 2.50 4.63
N ASP A 71 -1.84 2.72 3.86
CA ASP A 71 -1.92 2.74 2.40
C ASP A 71 -2.19 1.33 1.84
N GLY A 72 -1.68 0.30 2.53
CA GLY A 72 -1.94 -1.11 2.22
C GLY A 72 -3.43 -1.50 2.22
N ALA A 73 -4.27 -0.80 2.98
CA ALA A 73 -5.72 -1.02 2.98
C ALA A 73 -6.37 -0.70 1.60
N GLY A 74 -5.75 0.14 0.78
CA GLY A 74 -6.24 0.48 -0.56
C GLY A 74 -6.03 -0.60 -1.62
N MET A 75 -5.41 -1.73 -1.27
CA MET A 75 -4.92 -2.72 -2.24
C MET A 75 -5.93 -3.82 -2.60
N ASN A 76 -6.97 -4.05 -1.81
CA ASN A 76 -7.78 -5.29 -1.82
C ASN A 76 -6.97 -6.58 -1.52
N LEU A 77 -5.83 -6.46 -0.83
CA LEU A 77 -4.93 -7.59 -0.53
C LEU A 77 -4.67 -7.77 0.97
N MET A 78 -4.99 -6.78 1.79
CA MET A 78 -4.78 -6.78 3.24
C MET A 78 -6.10 -6.97 3.97
N ASP A 79 -6.08 -7.78 5.01
CA ASP A 79 -7.15 -7.86 6.00
C ASP A 79 -7.06 -6.65 6.93
N ILE A 80 -8.13 -5.84 7.02
CA ILE A 80 -8.08 -4.59 7.80
C ILE A 80 -8.10 -4.81 9.30
N GLU A 81 -8.60 -5.96 9.78
CA GLU A 81 -8.67 -6.27 11.21
C GLU A 81 -7.31 -6.76 11.72
N THR A 82 -6.72 -7.72 11.02
CA THR A 82 -5.42 -8.29 11.41
C THR A 82 -4.23 -7.47 10.90
N ARG A 83 -4.45 -6.59 9.92
CA ARG A 83 -3.43 -5.78 9.22
C ARG A 83 -2.32 -6.62 8.57
N GLN A 84 -2.69 -7.80 8.10
CA GLN A 84 -1.81 -8.75 7.41
C GLN A 84 -2.31 -8.96 5.98
N LEU A 85 -1.39 -9.31 5.08
CA LEU A 85 -1.76 -9.74 3.74
C LEU A 85 -2.58 -11.03 3.84
N ARG A 86 -3.66 -11.11 3.06
CA ARG A 86 -4.48 -12.30 3.00
C ARG A 86 -4.00 -13.24 1.91
N GLN A 87 -3.78 -14.50 2.29
CA GLN A 87 -3.33 -15.52 1.36
C GLN A 87 -4.33 -15.75 0.22
N ASP A 88 -5.62 -15.82 0.51
CA ASP A 88 -6.68 -15.98 -0.50
C ASP A 88 -6.73 -14.81 -1.49
N ALA A 89 -6.56 -13.58 -1.02
CA ALA A 89 -6.55 -12.39 -1.87
C ALA A 89 -5.30 -12.31 -2.77
N LEU A 90 -4.15 -12.72 -2.25
CA LEU A 90 -2.92 -12.85 -3.02
C LEU A 90 -3.06 -13.89 -4.13
N GLU A 91 -3.52 -15.10 -3.79
CA GLU A 91 -3.74 -16.21 -4.72
C GLU A 91 -4.77 -15.87 -5.81
N ALA A 92 -5.87 -15.20 -5.45
CA ALA A 92 -6.86 -14.70 -6.39
C ALA A 92 -6.29 -13.66 -7.38
N THR A 93 -5.23 -12.96 -6.97
CA THR A 93 -4.62 -11.88 -7.74
C THR A 93 -3.53 -12.42 -8.68
N ALA A 94 -2.45 -12.96 -8.15
CA ALA A 94 -1.32 -13.44 -8.94
C ALA A 94 -0.39 -14.37 -8.12
N PRO A 95 0.31 -15.32 -8.76
CA PRO A 95 1.24 -16.23 -8.09
C PRO A 95 2.48 -15.51 -7.55
N ASP A 96 3.03 -15.99 -6.44
CA ASP A 96 4.25 -15.46 -5.79
C ASP A 96 4.16 -13.98 -5.36
N LEU A 97 2.92 -13.48 -5.19
CA LEU A 97 2.68 -12.07 -4.92
C LEU A 97 3.11 -11.64 -3.52
N ASP A 98 3.04 -12.55 -2.55
CA ASP A 98 3.55 -12.35 -1.18
C ASP A 98 5.04 -12.01 -1.18
N VAL A 99 5.85 -12.72 -1.98
CA VAL A 99 7.29 -12.46 -2.10
C VAL A 99 7.56 -11.10 -2.76
N LYS A 100 6.81 -10.77 -3.81
CA LYS A 100 6.97 -9.52 -4.55
C LYS A 100 6.53 -8.29 -3.74
N ILE A 101 5.49 -8.40 -2.91
CA ILE A 101 5.03 -7.31 -2.02
C ILE A 101 5.87 -7.25 -0.74
N GLY A 102 6.25 -8.41 -0.20
CA GLY A 102 6.87 -8.56 1.12
C GLY A 102 5.96 -8.20 2.28
N LYS A 103 6.56 -7.95 3.44
CA LYS A 103 5.83 -7.68 4.68
C LYS A 103 5.25 -6.26 4.70
N LEU A 104 4.11 -6.13 5.36
CA LEU A 104 3.55 -4.83 5.74
C LEU A 104 4.16 -4.36 7.06
N ALA A 105 4.15 -3.05 7.28
CA ALA A 105 4.62 -2.44 8.53
C ALA A 105 3.62 -1.41 9.08
N PRO A 106 3.59 -1.15 10.39
CA PRO A 106 2.85 -0.02 10.93
C PRO A 106 3.29 1.30 10.31
N ALA A 107 2.37 2.25 10.09
CA ALA A 107 2.65 3.56 9.51
C ALA A 107 3.76 4.34 10.24
N HIS A 108 3.79 4.24 11.57
CA HIS A 108 4.77 4.92 12.42
C HIS A 108 6.10 4.16 12.56
N ALA A 109 6.25 3.01 11.92
CA ALA A 109 7.49 2.24 12.01
C ALA A 109 8.63 2.93 11.25
N ILE A 110 9.86 2.70 11.70
CA ILE A 110 11.06 3.15 10.99
C ILE A 110 11.26 2.23 9.78
N ALA A 111 11.30 2.81 8.58
CA ALA A 111 11.64 2.11 7.34
C ALA A 111 13.14 1.83 7.24
N GLY A 112 13.96 2.75 7.76
CA GLY A 112 15.41 2.62 7.81
C GLY A 112 16.08 3.95 8.17
N THR A 113 17.41 3.98 8.06
CA THR A 113 18.17 5.25 8.08
C THR A 113 18.31 5.78 6.65
N LEU A 114 18.42 7.09 6.52
CA LEU A 114 18.61 7.76 5.23
C LEU A 114 19.87 7.23 4.52
N ALA A 115 19.75 6.94 3.23
CA ALA A 115 20.82 6.34 2.46
C ALA A 115 22.07 7.23 2.43
N PRO A 116 23.29 6.63 2.42
CA PRO A 116 24.54 7.37 2.35
C PRO A 116 24.62 8.37 1.19
N TYR A 117 23.92 8.09 0.09
CA TYR A 117 23.79 9.00 -1.05
C TYR A 117 23.31 10.40 -0.63
N PHE A 118 22.24 10.49 0.17
CA PHE A 118 21.68 11.78 0.59
C PHE A 118 22.52 12.45 1.67
N VAL A 119 23.12 11.66 2.57
CA VAL A 119 24.07 12.14 3.59
C VAL A 119 25.25 12.84 2.91
N GLN A 120 25.90 12.18 1.95
CA GLN A 120 27.08 12.73 1.27
C GLN A 120 26.73 13.89 0.34
N ARG A 121 25.63 13.78 -0.41
CA ARG A 121 25.26 14.78 -1.42
C ARG A 121 24.64 16.04 -0.83
N PHE A 122 23.81 15.90 0.19
CA PHE A 122 23.00 16.99 0.74
C PHE A 122 23.31 17.28 2.21
N GLN A 123 24.32 16.62 2.79
CA GLN A 123 24.83 16.91 4.15
C GLN A 123 23.78 16.67 5.26
N PHE A 124 22.87 15.70 5.07
CA PHE A 124 22.01 15.20 6.15
C PHE A 124 22.83 14.48 7.22
N THR A 125 22.29 14.37 8.44
CA THR A 125 22.92 13.55 9.47
C THR A 125 22.82 12.06 9.13
N SER A 126 23.87 11.29 9.42
CA SER A 126 23.93 9.86 9.10
C SER A 126 22.94 8.99 9.89
N ASN A 127 22.42 9.51 11.01
CA ASN A 127 21.40 8.88 11.83
C ASN A 127 19.98 9.36 11.51
N CYS A 128 19.78 10.10 10.42
CA CYS A 128 18.46 10.54 10.00
C CYS A 128 17.55 9.33 9.75
N LEU A 129 16.45 9.25 10.49
CA LEU A 129 15.47 8.16 10.37
C LEU A 129 14.48 8.48 9.26
N VAL A 130 14.15 7.47 8.46
CA VAL A 130 13.05 7.49 7.51
C VAL A 130 11.93 6.64 8.08
N VAL A 131 10.78 7.25 8.36
CA VAL A 131 9.55 6.55 8.76
C VAL A 131 8.87 5.97 7.52
N GLN A 132 8.08 4.90 7.65
CA GLN A 132 7.29 4.39 6.52
C GLN A 132 6.46 5.52 5.90
N TRP A 133 6.42 5.53 4.57
CA TRP A 133 5.56 6.46 3.85
C TRP A 133 4.17 5.84 3.71
N SER A 134 3.16 6.69 3.72
CA SER A 134 1.75 6.31 3.59
C SER A 134 1.10 7.09 2.45
N GLY A 135 -0.13 6.71 2.09
CA GLY A 135 -0.97 7.42 1.12
C GLY A 135 -1.25 8.86 1.56
N ASP A 136 -1.60 9.69 0.58
CA ASP A 136 -1.88 11.11 0.78
C ASP A 136 -3.08 11.36 1.71
N ASN A 137 -4.19 10.65 1.54
CA ASN A 137 -5.37 10.78 2.40
C ASN A 137 -5.08 10.41 3.87
N PRO A 138 -4.43 9.26 4.17
CA PRO A 138 -3.92 9.00 5.52
C PRO A 138 -3.00 10.11 6.08
N ASN A 139 -2.10 10.67 5.27
CA ASN A 139 -1.21 11.74 5.70
C ASN A 139 -1.96 13.06 5.94
N SER A 140 -2.99 13.36 5.14
CA SER A 140 -3.90 14.48 5.36
C SER A 140 -4.65 14.32 6.68
N LEU A 141 -5.14 13.12 7.00
CA LEU A 141 -5.77 12.81 8.29
C LEU A 141 -4.80 13.09 9.46
N ALA A 142 -3.56 12.63 9.34
CA ALA A 142 -2.52 12.90 10.34
C ALA A 142 -2.21 14.40 10.46
N GLY A 143 -2.10 15.11 9.34
CA GLY A 143 -1.84 16.55 9.30
C GLY A 143 -2.98 17.41 9.85
N LEU A 144 -4.23 16.95 9.69
CA LEU A 144 -5.43 17.57 10.29
C LEU A 144 -5.61 17.19 11.77
N THR A 145 -4.75 16.33 12.31
CA THR A 145 -4.76 15.89 13.71
C THR A 145 -6.08 15.28 14.16
N LEU A 146 -6.83 14.63 13.26
CA LEU A 146 -8.05 13.90 13.61
C LEU A 146 -7.67 12.68 14.46
N SER A 147 -7.78 12.83 15.77
CA SER A 147 -7.17 11.92 16.75
C SER A 147 -8.20 11.32 17.70
N ASN A 148 -9.40 11.90 17.76
CA ASN A 148 -10.47 11.46 18.65
C ASN A 148 -11.57 10.76 17.86
N PRO A 149 -12.14 9.66 18.40
CA PRO A 149 -13.36 9.09 17.84
C PRO A 149 -14.46 10.14 17.76
N GLY A 150 -15.00 10.36 16.56
CA GLY A 150 -16.01 11.38 16.27
C GLY A 150 -15.47 12.62 15.57
N ASP A 151 -14.15 12.79 15.47
CA ASP A 151 -13.56 13.81 14.61
C ASP A 151 -13.89 13.52 13.13
N LEU A 152 -14.22 14.56 12.37
CA LEU A 152 -14.58 14.49 10.96
C LEU A 152 -13.91 15.62 10.19
N ALA A 153 -13.38 15.31 9.01
CA ALA A 153 -12.96 16.32 8.05
C ALA A 153 -13.78 16.19 6.76
N ILE A 154 -14.06 17.33 6.12
CA ILE A 154 -14.69 17.37 4.80
C ILE A 154 -13.79 18.23 3.92
N SER A 155 -13.21 17.62 2.90
CA SER A 155 -12.44 18.33 1.88
C SER A 155 -13.37 18.68 0.72
N LEU A 156 -13.59 19.96 0.48
CA LEU A 156 -14.46 20.46 -0.59
C LEU A 156 -13.65 20.76 -1.84
N GLY A 157 -14.05 20.18 -2.97
CA GLY A 157 -13.31 20.31 -4.22
C GLY A 157 -14.15 19.93 -5.44
N THR A 158 -13.51 19.66 -6.58
CA THR A 158 -14.23 19.09 -7.74
C THR A 158 -14.85 17.73 -7.42
N SER A 159 -14.28 17.02 -6.46
CA SER A 159 -14.89 15.88 -5.80
C SER A 159 -14.70 16.06 -4.31
N ASP A 160 -15.81 16.07 -3.57
CA ASP A 160 -15.77 16.18 -2.12
C ASP A 160 -15.31 14.85 -1.52
N THR A 161 -14.49 14.92 -0.48
CA THR A 161 -14.00 13.75 0.27
C THR A 161 -14.36 13.90 1.74
N VAL A 162 -14.86 12.82 2.33
CA VAL A 162 -15.22 12.67 3.74
C VAL A 162 -14.33 11.61 4.37
#